data_AF-A0A8J3HEL6-F1
#
_entry.id   AF-A0A8J3HEL6-F1
#
_cell.length_a   1.000
_cell.length_b   1.000
_cell.length_c   1.000
_cell.angle_alpha   90.00
_cell.angle_beta   90.00
_cell.angle_gamma   90.00
#
_symmetry.space_group_name_H-M   'P 1'
#
loop_
_entity.id
_entity.type
_entity.pdbx_description
1 polymer ?
#
loop_
_entity_poly.entity_id
_entity_poly.type
_entity_poly.pdbx_seq_one_letter_code
_entity_poly.pdbx_strand_id
1 'polypeptide(L)'
;MGGAAGDALGGVDAVPWQRLHHAYGPAADVPERLRALLSPDPARRGEARRHLWASICHQGTRWQASQAAVPFLVALVDDPATPDRAGVLALLTAVAIGPRRDDRLPFDADRAFAPADALDGVDLTETLGRFYSGDELTGEETALLELAVVRWEADCHRCAARFTPAMTGWVSDPEQDVAALAAALLPWFPPTPAGVAALAAVPAERERARASANLALAHSPGADPAADRRLRDLLGSGGDLVPVTAAVALAYRHGDALPEQALSVLVDASARDLPAEVTGWDRAPRGFVMLALRRLGLG
;
A
#
# COMPACT_ATOMS: atom_id res chain seq x y z
N MET A 1 25.43 17.08 9.27
CA MET A 1 24.64 17.97 10.15
C MET A 1 23.33 17.24 10.42
N GLY A 2 23.13 16.74 11.63
CA GLY A 2 21.90 16.08 12.02
C GLY A 2 20.77 17.10 12.06
N GLY A 3 19.75 16.90 11.21
CA GLY A 3 18.49 17.61 11.37
C GLY A 3 17.92 17.23 12.74
N ALA A 4 17.52 18.23 13.52
CA ALA A 4 16.69 17.99 14.68
C ALA A 4 15.48 17.15 14.23
N ALA A 5 15.11 16.13 15.03
CA ALA A 5 13.87 15.39 14.87
C ALA A 5 12.71 16.39 14.92
N GLY A 6 12.34 16.90 13.74
CA GLY A 6 11.35 17.95 13.58
C GLY A 6 10.00 17.27 13.63
N ASP A 7 9.26 17.56 14.70
CA ASP A 7 7.90 17.12 15.00
C ASP A 7 7.19 16.46 13.80
N ALA A 8 7.23 15.13 13.70
CA ALA A 8 6.56 14.36 12.64
C ALA A 8 5.04 14.66 12.59
N LEU A 9 4.49 15.24 13.65
CA LEU A 9 3.10 15.66 13.77
C LEU A 9 2.93 17.19 13.74
N GLY A 10 3.92 17.91 13.26
CA GLY A 10 3.89 19.35 13.08
C GLY A 10 2.69 19.78 12.25
N GLY A 11 1.87 20.68 12.80
CA GLY A 11 0.66 21.16 12.13
C GLY A 11 -0.56 20.25 12.26
N VAL A 12 -0.51 19.16 13.04
CA VAL A 12 -1.68 18.28 13.25
C VAL A 12 -2.88 19.05 13.80
N ASP A 13 -2.68 20.05 14.66
CA ASP A 13 -3.78 20.87 15.22
C ASP A 13 -4.32 21.93 14.24
N ALA A 14 -3.60 22.21 13.15
CA ALA A 14 -4.04 23.19 12.15
C ALA A 14 -5.08 22.61 11.19
N VAL A 15 -5.19 21.28 11.10
CA VAL A 15 -6.23 20.62 10.32
C VAL A 15 -7.57 20.77 11.05
N PRO A 16 -8.65 21.17 10.38
CA PRO A 16 -9.94 21.39 11.01
C PRO A 16 -10.68 20.05 11.24
N TRP A 17 -10.13 19.16 12.08
CA TRP A 17 -10.63 17.80 12.31
C TRP A 17 -12.11 17.73 12.70
N GLN A 18 -12.60 18.73 13.42
CA GLN A 18 -14.02 18.86 13.79
C GLN A 18 -14.96 19.01 12.60
N ARG A 19 -14.45 19.45 11.44
CA ARG A 19 -15.21 19.61 10.19
C ARG A 19 -15.04 18.42 9.24
N LEU A 20 -14.12 17.51 9.54
CA LEU A 20 -13.89 16.29 8.79
C LEU A 20 -14.62 15.16 9.48
N HIS A 21 -15.14 14.21 8.70
CA HIS A 21 -15.74 13.02 9.26
C HIS A 21 -14.88 11.78 9.02
N HIS A 22 -15.01 10.85 9.95
CA HIS A 22 -14.59 9.44 9.86
C HIS A 22 -15.83 8.56 10.11
N ALA A 23 -15.69 7.23 10.16
CA ALA A 23 -16.83 6.32 10.27
C ALA A 23 -17.82 6.55 11.41
N TYR A 24 -17.39 7.18 12.50
CA TYR A 24 -18.22 7.44 13.69
C TYR A 24 -18.63 8.92 13.85
N GLY A 25 -18.54 9.73 12.79
CA GLY A 25 -18.88 11.16 12.84
C GLY A 25 -17.66 12.09 12.79
N PRO A 26 -17.70 13.27 13.43
CA PRO A 26 -16.60 14.22 13.43
C PRO A 26 -15.28 13.64 13.95
N ALA A 27 -14.17 13.90 13.26
CA ALA A 27 -12.87 13.27 13.49
C ALA A 27 -12.02 13.97 14.58
N ALA A 28 -12.67 14.55 15.58
CA ALA A 28 -12.06 15.36 16.63
C ALA A 28 -10.95 14.66 17.44
N ASP A 29 -11.04 13.33 17.52
CA ASP A 29 -10.16 12.44 18.27
C ASP A 29 -8.89 12.03 17.51
N VAL A 30 -8.89 12.15 16.17
CA VAL A 30 -7.77 11.73 15.31
C VAL A 30 -6.42 12.33 15.70
N PRO A 31 -6.30 13.64 16.07
CA PRO A 31 -5.01 14.21 16.49
C PRO A 31 -4.39 13.52 17.69
N GLU A 32 -5.19 13.17 18.69
CA GLU A 32 -4.70 12.49 19.88
C GLU A 32 -4.28 11.06 19.54
N ARG A 33 -5.04 10.40 18.67
CA ARG A 33 -4.73 9.04 18.20
C ARG A 33 -3.45 8.99 17.39
N LEU A 34 -3.20 9.96 16.51
CA LEU A 34 -1.93 10.10 15.79
C LEU A 34 -0.75 10.29 16.76
N ARG A 35 -0.88 11.16 17.77
CA ARG A 35 0.16 11.33 18.81
C ARG A 35 0.39 10.05 19.62
N ALA A 36 -0.67 9.30 19.90
CA ALA A 36 -0.57 8.07 20.66
C ALA A 36 0.22 6.96 19.93
N LEU A 37 0.42 7.05 18.60
CA LEU A 37 1.33 6.18 17.86
C LEU A 37 2.80 6.35 18.30
N LEU A 38 3.17 7.52 18.86
CA LEU A 38 4.51 7.78 19.41
C LEU A 38 4.65 7.37 20.88
N SER A 39 3.60 6.82 21.50
CA SER A 39 3.63 6.42 22.91
C SER A 39 4.74 5.39 23.17
N PRO A 40 5.52 5.49 24.25
CA PRO A 40 6.49 4.45 24.61
C PRO A 40 5.79 3.14 25.01
N ASP A 41 4.55 3.20 25.48
CA ASP A 41 3.72 2.03 25.82
C ASP A 41 3.17 1.33 24.55
N PRO A 42 3.58 0.08 24.26
CA PRO A 42 3.09 -0.68 23.11
C PRO A 42 1.58 -0.93 23.12
N ALA A 43 0.94 -1.07 24.28
CA ALA A 43 -0.49 -1.29 24.38
C ALA A 43 -1.26 -0.06 23.91
N ARG A 44 -0.86 1.13 24.38
CA ARG A 44 -1.40 2.42 23.93
C ARG A 44 -1.20 2.65 22.43
N ARG A 45 -0.03 2.30 21.87
CA ARG A 45 0.20 2.39 20.41
C ARG A 45 -0.71 1.46 19.62
N GLY A 46 -0.80 0.20 20.06
CA GLY A 46 -1.64 -0.81 19.41
C GLY A 46 -3.12 -0.41 19.42
N GLU A 47 -3.60 0.15 20.53
CA GLU A 47 -4.96 0.68 20.62
C GLU A 47 -5.18 1.89 19.72
N ALA A 48 -4.25 2.84 19.70
CA ALA A 48 -4.31 4.00 18.81
C ALA A 48 -4.38 3.57 17.34
N ARG A 49 -3.54 2.62 16.92
CA ARG A 49 -3.56 2.09 15.56
C ARG A 49 -4.87 1.37 15.24
N ARG A 50 -5.37 0.51 16.13
CA ARG A 50 -6.67 -0.18 15.93
C ARG A 50 -7.81 0.81 15.80
N HIS A 51 -7.83 1.84 16.64
CA HIS A 51 -8.85 2.87 16.60
C HIS A 51 -8.79 3.69 15.32
N LEU A 52 -7.60 4.10 14.88
CA LEU A 52 -7.42 4.77 13.58
C LEU A 52 -7.90 3.86 12.44
N TRP A 53 -7.48 2.60 12.41
CA TRP A 53 -7.95 1.65 11.40
C TRP A 53 -9.48 1.53 11.37
N ALA A 54 -10.11 1.39 12.55
CA ALA A 54 -11.55 1.26 12.68
C ALA A 54 -12.32 2.55 12.35
N SER A 55 -11.69 3.72 12.45
CA SER A 55 -12.36 5.01 12.22
C SER A 55 -12.11 5.56 10.82
N ILE A 56 -10.85 5.71 10.41
CA ILE A 56 -10.47 6.32 9.13
C ILE A 56 -10.42 5.30 7.97
N CYS A 57 -10.56 4.00 8.23
CA CYS A 57 -10.61 2.96 7.18
C CYS A 57 -11.67 1.88 7.47
N HIS A 58 -12.77 2.24 8.14
CA HIS A 58 -13.76 1.29 8.64
C HIS A 58 -14.25 0.31 7.57
N GLN A 59 -14.01 -1.00 7.78
CA GLN A 59 -14.37 -2.08 6.85
C GLN A 59 -13.88 -1.82 5.41
N GLY A 60 -12.77 -1.11 5.27
CA GLY A 60 -12.21 -0.71 3.99
C GLY A 60 -12.70 0.64 3.50
N THR A 61 -13.80 1.22 3.97
CA THR A 61 -14.29 2.54 3.53
C THR A 61 -13.38 3.67 4.02
N ARG A 62 -12.98 4.56 3.12
CA ARG A 62 -12.22 5.79 3.43
C ARG A 62 -13.18 6.96 3.61
N TRP A 63 -12.70 7.99 4.28
CA TRP A 63 -13.46 9.15 4.73
C TRP A 63 -12.64 10.44 4.53
N GLN A 64 -13.25 11.60 4.77
CA GLN A 64 -12.54 12.90 4.73
C GLN A 64 -11.30 12.92 5.63
N ALA A 65 -11.44 12.38 6.85
CA ALA A 65 -10.33 12.31 7.81
C ALA A 65 -9.18 11.39 7.36
N SER A 66 -9.45 10.41 6.51
CA SER A 66 -8.45 9.46 5.99
C SER A 66 -7.40 10.19 5.14
N GLN A 67 -7.85 11.01 4.20
CA GLN A 67 -6.96 11.81 3.36
C GLN A 67 -6.16 12.83 4.19
N ALA A 68 -6.79 13.42 5.21
CA ALA A 68 -6.11 14.36 6.11
C ALA A 68 -5.03 13.70 6.99
N ALA A 69 -5.16 12.40 7.29
CA ALA A 69 -4.18 11.65 8.07
C ALA A 69 -2.92 11.25 7.26
N VAL A 70 -3.00 11.18 5.92
CA VAL A 70 -1.91 10.68 5.06
C VAL A 70 -0.57 11.38 5.32
N PRO A 71 -0.46 12.73 5.33
CA PRO A 71 0.84 13.38 5.52
C PRO A 71 1.51 13.05 6.86
N PHE A 72 0.71 12.88 7.92
CA PHE A 72 1.20 12.54 9.26
C PHE A 72 1.63 11.08 9.35
N LEU A 73 0.88 10.16 8.73
CA LEU A 73 1.28 8.75 8.64
C LEU A 73 2.59 8.61 7.85
N VAL A 74 2.75 9.35 6.74
CA VAL A 74 4.00 9.40 5.99
C VAL A 74 5.15 9.92 6.84
N ALA A 75 4.97 11.05 7.54
CA ALA A 75 6.01 11.63 8.40
C ALA A 75 6.41 10.69 9.54
N LEU A 76 5.44 9.99 10.15
CA LEU A 76 5.70 8.97 11.17
C LEU A 76 6.49 7.78 10.61
N VAL A 77 6.18 7.30 9.40
CA VAL A 77 6.99 6.25 8.76
C VAL A 77 8.37 6.79 8.39
N ASP A 78 8.51 8.06 8.00
CA ASP A 78 9.80 8.62 7.61
C ASP A 78 10.74 8.85 8.80
N ASP A 79 10.21 9.15 9.98
CA ASP A 79 10.98 9.37 11.22
C ASP A 79 11.48 8.03 11.82
N PRO A 80 12.80 7.76 11.84
CA PRO A 80 13.36 6.55 12.44
C PRO A 80 13.14 6.45 13.96
N ALA A 81 12.79 7.55 14.63
CA ALA A 81 12.46 7.54 16.05
C ALA A 81 11.03 7.04 16.34
N THR A 82 10.17 6.95 15.32
CA THR A 82 8.81 6.41 15.47
C THR A 82 8.89 4.92 15.83
N PRO A 83 8.26 4.49 16.93
CA PRO A 83 8.13 3.06 17.24
C PRO A 83 7.12 2.38 16.30
N ASP A 84 7.37 1.13 15.93
CA ASP A 84 6.43 0.30 15.14
C ASP A 84 6.05 0.94 13.79
N ARG A 85 7.06 1.41 13.04
CA ARG A 85 6.91 2.02 11.72
C ARG A 85 6.22 1.11 10.72
N ALA A 86 6.49 -0.21 10.79
CA ALA A 86 5.79 -1.20 9.98
C ALA A 86 4.27 -1.18 10.21
N GLY A 87 3.81 -1.07 11.46
CA GLY A 87 2.40 -0.94 11.79
C GLY A 87 1.78 0.38 11.29
N VAL A 88 2.54 1.49 11.33
CA VAL A 88 2.10 2.78 10.77
C VAL A 88 1.99 2.70 9.25
N LEU A 89 2.97 2.07 8.58
CA LEU A 89 2.96 1.87 7.14
C LEU A 89 1.81 0.97 6.69
N ALA A 90 1.46 -0.07 7.46
CA ALA A 90 0.28 -0.88 7.19
C ALA A 90 -1.03 -0.06 7.23
N LEU A 91 -1.15 0.88 8.20
CA LEU A 91 -2.28 1.80 8.27
C LEU A 91 -2.28 2.78 7.07
N LEU A 92 -1.11 3.32 6.69
CA LEU A 92 -0.96 4.17 5.51
C LEU A 92 -1.40 3.42 4.24
N THR A 93 -1.00 2.16 4.07
CA THR A 93 -1.43 1.31 2.96
C THR A 93 -2.96 1.16 2.94
N ALA A 94 -3.59 0.87 4.08
CA ALA A 94 -5.04 0.76 4.16
C ALA A 94 -5.77 2.06 3.77
N VAL A 95 -5.24 3.22 4.18
CA VAL A 95 -5.76 4.52 3.76
C VAL A 95 -5.58 4.74 2.25
N ALA A 96 -4.38 4.46 1.74
CA ALA A 96 -4.00 4.80 0.37
C ALA A 96 -4.69 3.92 -0.68
N ILE A 97 -4.78 2.62 -0.44
CA ILE A 97 -5.25 1.64 -1.44
C ILE A 97 -6.50 0.87 -1.02
N GLY A 98 -6.95 1.01 0.24
CA GLY A 98 -8.15 0.33 0.73
C GLY A 98 -8.00 -1.20 0.77
N PRO A 99 -9.11 -1.96 0.66
CA PRO A 99 -9.10 -3.42 0.71
C PRO A 99 -8.73 -4.07 -0.64
N ARG A 100 -8.13 -3.33 -1.57
CA ARG A 100 -7.77 -3.83 -2.90
C ARG A 100 -6.69 -4.89 -2.76
N ARG A 101 -6.80 -5.94 -3.58
CA ARG A 101 -5.87 -7.06 -3.63
C ARG A 101 -5.01 -7.00 -4.89
N ASP A 102 -3.92 -7.76 -4.86
CA ASP A 102 -2.93 -7.86 -5.95
C ASP A 102 -3.52 -8.19 -7.35
N ASP A 103 -4.72 -8.77 -7.42
CA ASP A 103 -5.46 -9.02 -8.67
C ASP A 103 -5.91 -7.74 -9.39
N ARG A 104 -5.84 -6.59 -8.71
CA ARG A 104 -6.09 -5.25 -9.29
C ARG A 104 -4.86 -4.59 -9.88
N LEU A 105 -3.68 -5.22 -9.80
CA LEU A 105 -2.44 -4.68 -10.36
C LEU A 105 -2.22 -5.14 -11.82
N PRO A 106 -1.71 -4.27 -12.72
CA PRO A 106 -1.41 -2.85 -12.48
C PRO A 106 -2.68 -2.02 -12.27
N PHE A 107 -2.64 -1.10 -11.30
CA PHE A 107 -3.81 -0.34 -10.89
C PHE A 107 -4.04 0.89 -11.78
N ASP A 108 -5.18 0.91 -12.47
CA ASP A 108 -5.64 2.05 -13.28
C ASP A 108 -6.47 2.99 -12.41
N ALA A 109 -5.79 3.96 -11.78
CA ALA A 109 -6.41 4.92 -10.88
C ALA A 109 -7.44 5.82 -11.60
N ASP A 110 -7.16 6.23 -12.84
CA ASP A 110 -8.05 7.10 -13.60
C ASP A 110 -9.39 6.39 -13.86
N ARG A 111 -9.33 5.13 -14.31
CA ARG A 111 -10.54 4.32 -14.49
C ARG A 111 -11.25 4.00 -13.18
N ALA A 112 -10.49 3.67 -12.13
CA ALA A 112 -11.07 3.28 -10.84
C ALA A 112 -11.80 4.44 -10.16
N PHE A 113 -11.34 5.68 -10.37
CA PHE A 113 -11.86 6.87 -9.70
C PHE A 113 -12.73 7.76 -10.57
N ALA A 114 -12.87 7.50 -11.88
CA ALA A 114 -13.76 8.25 -12.77
C ALA A 114 -15.18 8.50 -12.24
N PRO A 115 -15.84 7.59 -11.49
CA PRO A 115 -17.16 7.88 -10.92
C PRO A 115 -17.17 9.09 -9.96
N ALA A 116 -16.06 9.39 -9.31
CA ALA A 116 -15.96 10.51 -8.35
C ALA A 116 -16.12 11.89 -9.00
N ASP A 117 -15.91 12.01 -10.31
CA ASP A 117 -16.06 13.26 -11.06
C ASP A 117 -17.53 13.73 -11.10
N ALA A 118 -18.49 12.80 -10.90
CA ALA A 118 -19.91 13.13 -10.78
C ALA A 118 -20.25 13.99 -9.55
N LEU A 119 -19.34 14.09 -8.58
CA LEU A 119 -19.51 14.94 -7.39
C LEU A 119 -18.85 16.32 -7.50
N ASP A 120 -18.27 16.68 -8.64
CA ASP A 120 -17.65 17.99 -8.80
C ASP A 120 -18.69 19.11 -8.66
N GLY A 121 -18.48 19.97 -7.66
CA GLY A 121 -19.40 21.06 -7.32
C GLY A 121 -20.65 20.64 -6.52
N VAL A 122 -20.77 19.36 -6.13
CA VAL A 122 -21.87 18.87 -5.30
C VAL A 122 -21.54 19.10 -3.81
N ASP A 123 -22.44 19.78 -3.10
CA ASP A 123 -22.36 19.92 -1.64
C ASP A 123 -23.04 18.73 -0.96
N LEU A 124 -22.27 17.93 -0.23
CA LEU A 124 -22.74 16.75 0.50
C LEU A 124 -23.09 17.04 1.96
N THR A 125 -23.03 18.29 2.41
CA THR A 125 -23.17 18.65 3.83
C THR A 125 -24.48 18.15 4.44
N GLU A 126 -25.61 18.36 3.77
CA GLU A 126 -26.92 17.91 4.25
C GLU A 126 -27.03 16.39 4.25
N THR A 127 -26.64 15.73 3.16
CA THR A 127 -26.66 14.27 3.02
C THR A 127 -25.81 13.58 4.09
N LEU A 128 -24.61 14.11 4.38
CA LEU A 128 -23.76 13.62 5.45
C LEU A 128 -24.39 13.86 6.83
N GLY A 129 -25.00 15.03 7.04
CA GLY A 129 -25.70 15.34 8.28
C GLY A 129 -26.82 14.34 8.60
N ARG A 130 -27.62 13.98 7.59
CA ARG A 130 -28.67 12.96 7.71
C ARG A 130 -28.11 11.57 7.94
N PHE A 131 -27.07 11.18 7.20
CA PHE A 131 -26.37 9.91 7.40
C PHE A 131 -25.90 9.72 8.85
N TYR A 132 -25.21 10.72 9.41
CA TYR A 132 -24.72 10.64 10.80
C TYR A 132 -25.80 10.79 11.87
N SER A 133 -26.93 11.41 11.53
CA SER A 133 -28.08 11.50 12.45
C SER A 133 -28.89 10.20 12.49
N GLY A 134 -28.64 9.26 11.58
CA GLY A 134 -29.37 8.00 11.46
C GLY A 134 -30.73 8.14 10.77
N ASP A 135 -30.93 9.24 10.03
CA ASP A 135 -32.15 9.48 9.28
C ASP A 135 -32.26 8.49 8.11
N GLU A 136 -33.48 8.12 7.75
CA GLU A 136 -33.71 7.34 6.53
C GLU A 136 -33.33 8.17 5.31
N LEU A 137 -32.36 7.69 4.52
CA LEU A 137 -31.91 8.35 3.31
C LEU A 137 -32.77 7.95 2.11
N THR A 138 -32.99 8.90 1.21
CA THR A 138 -33.59 8.60 -0.09
C THR A 138 -32.61 7.78 -0.96
N GLY A 139 -33.13 7.18 -2.04
CA GLY A 139 -32.28 6.47 -3.01
C GLY A 139 -31.24 7.38 -3.67
N GLU A 140 -31.59 8.64 -3.93
CA GLU A 140 -30.67 9.64 -4.49
C GLU A 140 -29.55 9.97 -3.51
N GLU A 141 -29.88 10.21 -2.24
CA GLU A 141 -28.89 10.46 -1.18
C GLU A 141 -27.96 9.26 -0.96
N THR A 142 -28.49 8.05 -1.03
CA THR A 142 -27.68 6.82 -0.95
C THR A 142 -26.69 6.76 -2.11
N ALA A 143 -27.14 7.03 -3.34
CA ALA A 143 -26.26 7.07 -4.51
C ALA A 143 -25.18 8.16 -4.40
N LEU A 144 -25.53 9.33 -3.85
CA LEU A 144 -24.54 10.40 -3.56
C LEU A 144 -23.48 9.94 -2.56
N LEU A 145 -23.85 9.21 -1.51
CA LEU A 145 -22.89 8.65 -0.55
C LEU A 145 -21.98 7.59 -1.16
N GLU A 146 -22.49 6.74 -2.05
CA GLU A 146 -21.67 5.77 -2.77
C GLU A 146 -20.61 6.47 -3.63
N LEU A 147 -21.00 7.52 -4.35
CA LEU A 147 -20.06 8.37 -5.09
C LEU A 147 -19.08 9.08 -4.15
N ALA A 148 -19.53 9.51 -2.96
CA ALA A 148 -18.70 10.20 -1.99
C ALA A 148 -17.60 9.28 -1.45
N VAL A 149 -17.94 8.00 -1.22
CA VAL A 149 -16.95 6.98 -0.88
C VAL A 149 -15.88 6.93 -1.97
N VAL A 150 -16.25 6.77 -3.24
CA VAL A 150 -15.28 6.73 -4.37
C VAL A 150 -14.43 8.00 -4.41
N ARG A 151 -15.01 9.18 -4.15
CA ARG A 151 -14.26 10.44 -4.05
C ARG A 151 -13.24 10.42 -2.94
N TRP A 152 -13.59 9.98 -1.73
CA TRP A 152 -12.65 9.87 -0.62
C TRP A 152 -11.56 8.82 -0.88
N GLU A 153 -11.89 7.73 -1.59
CA GLU A 153 -10.89 6.78 -2.04
C GLU A 153 -9.86 7.44 -2.98
N ALA A 154 -10.34 8.20 -3.96
CA ALA A 154 -9.53 8.91 -4.93
C ALA A 154 -8.64 9.97 -4.26
N ASP A 155 -9.21 10.74 -3.33
CA ASP A 155 -8.50 11.78 -2.59
C ASP A 155 -7.37 11.18 -1.73
N CYS A 156 -7.61 10.05 -1.06
CA CYS A 156 -6.59 9.33 -0.30
C CYS A 156 -5.45 8.83 -1.20
N HIS A 157 -5.80 8.17 -2.32
CA HIS A 157 -4.81 7.63 -3.26
C HIS A 157 -3.97 8.73 -3.89
N ARG A 158 -4.61 9.80 -4.40
CA ARG A 158 -3.93 10.97 -4.99
C ARG A 158 -3.06 11.68 -3.95
N CYS A 159 -3.51 11.78 -2.70
CA CYS A 159 -2.70 12.36 -1.62
C CYS A 159 -1.45 11.51 -1.36
N ALA A 160 -1.61 10.19 -1.21
CA ALA A 160 -0.51 9.26 -0.99
C ALA A 160 0.49 9.22 -2.16
N ALA A 161 0.01 9.33 -3.41
CA ALA A 161 0.85 9.38 -4.61
C ALA A 161 1.85 10.55 -4.61
N ARG A 162 1.57 11.65 -3.89
CA ARG A 162 2.50 12.77 -3.75
C ARG A 162 3.73 12.42 -2.92
N PHE A 163 3.67 11.34 -2.14
CA PHE A 163 4.73 10.85 -1.26
C PHE A 163 5.44 9.61 -1.81
N THR A 164 5.20 9.21 -3.06
CA THR A 164 5.94 8.12 -3.71
C THR A 164 7.47 8.27 -3.65
N PRO A 165 8.08 9.48 -3.68
CA PRO A 165 9.52 9.63 -3.43
C PRO A 165 9.97 9.15 -2.04
N ALA A 166 9.20 9.43 -0.98
CA ALA A 166 9.50 8.95 0.37
C ALA A 166 9.34 7.42 0.45
N MET A 167 8.23 6.89 -0.10
CA MET A 167 7.99 5.44 -0.20
C MET A 167 9.10 4.70 -0.96
N THR A 168 9.64 5.32 -2.01
CA THR A 168 10.79 4.81 -2.76
C THR A 168 12.03 4.71 -1.87
N GLY A 169 12.28 5.71 -1.02
CA GLY A 169 13.37 5.69 -0.04
C GLY A 169 13.23 4.55 0.97
N TRP A 170 12.02 4.28 1.44
CA TRP A 170 11.75 3.22 2.43
C TRP A 170 12.03 1.81 1.90
N VAL A 171 12.10 1.58 0.59
CA VAL A 171 12.51 0.26 0.03
C VAL A 171 13.92 -0.14 0.49
N SER A 172 14.78 0.84 0.81
CA SER A 172 16.13 0.62 1.34
C SER A 172 16.22 0.73 2.87
N ASP A 173 15.08 0.72 3.57
CA ASP A 173 15.04 0.87 5.02
C ASP A 173 15.78 -0.28 5.74
N PRO A 174 16.52 0.01 6.83
CA PRO A 174 17.18 -1.04 7.60
C PRO A 174 16.22 -2.01 8.29
N GLU A 175 14.97 -1.64 8.53
CA GLU A 175 13.92 -2.51 9.05
C GLU A 175 13.28 -3.31 7.90
N GLN A 176 13.42 -4.64 7.92
CA GLN A 176 12.98 -5.48 6.78
C GLN A 176 11.48 -5.39 6.51
N ASP A 177 10.66 -5.21 7.54
CA ASP A 177 9.21 -5.11 7.39
C ASP A 177 8.80 -3.78 6.75
N VAL A 178 9.44 -2.68 7.13
CA VAL A 178 9.24 -1.38 6.48
C VAL A 178 9.64 -1.45 5.01
N ALA A 179 10.82 -2.00 4.71
CA ALA A 179 11.31 -2.15 3.34
C ALA A 179 10.40 -3.04 2.47
N ALA A 180 9.92 -4.17 3.01
CA ALA A 180 9.04 -5.09 2.30
C ALA A 180 7.64 -4.50 2.06
N LEU A 181 7.06 -3.84 3.06
CA LEU A 181 5.76 -3.15 2.93
C LEU A 181 5.84 -1.99 1.95
N ALA A 182 6.93 -1.21 1.97
CA ALA A 182 7.15 -0.13 1.02
C ALA A 182 7.26 -0.67 -0.42
N ALA A 183 8.01 -1.75 -0.62
CA ALA A 183 8.13 -2.41 -1.91
C ALA A 183 6.76 -2.89 -2.44
N ALA A 184 5.93 -3.48 -1.57
CA ALA A 184 4.58 -3.93 -1.93
C ALA A 184 3.57 -2.79 -2.18
N LEU A 185 3.80 -1.60 -1.60
CA LEU A 185 2.96 -0.42 -1.78
C LEU A 185 3.24 0.31 -3.10
N LEU A 186 4.50 0.39 -3.55
CA LEU A 186 4.87 1.10 -4.78
C LEU A 186 4.08 0.74 -6.05
N PRO A 187 3.77 -0.54 -6.38
CA PRO A 187 3.09 -0.88 -7.63
C PRO A 187 1.64 -0.36 -7.72
N TRP A 188 1.08 0.16 -6.63
CA TRP A 188 -0.24 0.79 -6.60
C TRP A 188 -0.25 2.24 -7.10
N PHE A 189 0.91 2.80 -7.38
CA PHE A 189 1.11 4.13 -7.94
C PHE A 189 1.77 4.05 -9.31
N PRO A 190 1.68 5.11 -10.14
CA PRO A 190 2.39 5.15 -11.41
C PRO A 190 3.89 4.87 -11.22
N PRO A 191 4.48 3.93 -11.99
CA PRO A 191 5.87 3.55 -11.81
C PRO A 191 6.80 4.71 -12.15
N THR A 192 7.85 4.88 -11.37
CA THR A 192 8.91 5.87 -11.62
C THR A 192 10.25 5.16 -11.84
N PRO A 193 11.19 5.73 -12.63
CA PRO A 193 12.52 5.15 -12.80
C PRO A 193 13.26 4.96 -11.46
N ALA A 194 13.10 5.90 -10.52
CA ALA A 194 13.68 5.79 -9.18
C ALA A 194 13.07 4.65 -8.36
N GLY A 195 11.74 4.47 -8.43
CA GLY A 195 11.04 3.35 -7.80
C GLY A 195 11.51 2.00 -8.31
N VAL A 196 11.57 1.83 -9.65
CA VAL A 196 12.06 0.59 -10.28
C VAL A 196 13.52 0.31 -9.89
N ALA A 197 14.37 1.33 -9.93
CA ALA A 197 15.77 1.21 -9.51
C ALA A 197 15.90 0.79 -8.04
N ALA A 198 15.11 1.39 -7.14
CA ALA A 198 15.11 1.04 -5.72
C ALA A 198 14.68 -0.42 -5.48
N LEU A 199 13.64 -0.88 -6.16
CA LEU A 199 13.17 -2.28 -6.10
C LEU A 199 14.24 -3.26 -6.60
N ALA A 200 14.95 -2.93 -7.67
CA ALA A 200 16.03 -3.77 -8.20
C ALA A 200 17.28 -3.77 -7.29
N ALA A 201 17.51 -2.68 -6.56
CA ALA A 201 18.70 -2.47 -5.73
C ALA A 201 18.63 -3.09 -4.32
N VAL A 202 17.54 -3.77 -3.95
CA VAL A 202 17.39 -4.34 -2.60
C VAL A 202 18.56 -5.31 -2.26
N PRO A 203 19.29 -5.09 -1.14
CA PRO A 203 20.48 -5.88 -0.77
C PRO A 203 20.22 -7.37 -0.46
N ALA A 204 21.28 -8.19 -0.48
CA ALA A 204 21.20 -9.67 -0.42
C ALA A 204 20.75 -10.22 0.91
N GLU A 205 21.12 -9.54 1.97
CA GLU A 205 20.74 -9.81 3.34
C GLU A 205 19.26 -9.49 3.64
N ARG A 206 18.53 -8.86 2.71
CA ARG A 206 17.14 -8.40 2.89
C ARG A 206 16.14 -9.30 2.16
N GLU A 207 16.14 -10.60 2.45
CA GLU A 207 15.34 -11.60 1.72
C GLU A 207 13.83 -11.27 1.66
N ARG A 208 13.24 -10.82 2.77
CA ARG A 208 11.82 -10.43 2.84
C ARG A 208 11.50 -9.27 1.92
N ALA A 209 12.30 -8.20 2.00
CA ALA A 209 12.15 -7.04 1.13
C ALA A 209 12.40 -7.38 -0.35
N ARG A 210 13.36 -8.26 -0.63
CA ARG A 210 13.62 -8.76 -2.00
C ARG A 210 12.43 -9.50 -2.57
N ALA A 211 11.82 -10.39 -1.79
CA ALA A 211 10.65 -11.14 -2.24
C ALA A 211 9.50 -10.20 -2.62
N SER A 212 9.20 -9.21 -1.79
CA SER A 212 8.19 -8.18 -2.09
C SER A 212 8.57 -7.29 -3.27
N ALA A 213 9.85 -6.93 -3.39
CA ALA A 213 10.32 -6.10 -4.49
C ALA A 213 10.27 -6.81 -5.84
N ASN A 214 10.57 -8.10 -5.89
CA ASN A 214 10.42 -8.91 -7.09
C ASN A 214 8.96 -8.92 -7.57
N LEU A 215 8.00 -9.16 -6.66
CA LEU A 215 6.58 -9.12 -7.00
C LEU A 215 6.15 -7.72 -7.48
N ALA A 216 6.67 -6.65 -6.89
CA ALA A 216 6.41 -5.29 -7.37
C ALA A 216 6.95 -5.03 -8.80
N LEU A 217 8.13 -5.57 -9.13
CA LEU A 217 8.71 -5.49 -10.48
C LEU A 217 7.89 -6.24 -11.54
N ALA A 218 7.07 -7.22 -11.15
CA ALA A 218 6.12 -7.90 -12.02
C ALA A 218 5.07 -6.93 -12.60
N HIS A 219 4.76 -5.85 -11.87
CA HIS A 219 3.74 -4.86 -12.21
C HIS A 219 4.31 -3.51 -12.67
N SER A 220 5.61 -3.45 -12.98
CA SER A 220 6.27 -2.28 -13.57
C SER A 220 6.53 -2.52 -15.07
N PRO A 221 5.52 -2.31 -15.95
CA PRO A 221 5.62 -2.61 -17.37
C PRO A 221 6.60 -1.64 -18.03
N GLY A 222 7.81 -2.12 -18.26
CA GLY A 222 8.88 -1.43 -18.95
C GLY A 222 10.05 -2.39 -19.05
N ALA A 223 10.66 -2.49 -20.24
CA ALA A 223 11.88 -3.24 -20.45
C ALA A 223 13.04 -2.49 -19.79
N ASP A 224 13.13 -2.53 -18.46
CA ASP A 224 14.31 -2.13 -17.71
C ASP A 224 15.28 -3.33 -17.72
N PRO A 225 16.36 -3.27 -18.53
CA PRO A 225 17.28 -4.39 -18.64
C PRO A 225 18.04 -4.65 -17.34
N ALA A 226 18.15 -3.65 -16.45
CA ALA A 226 18.80 -3.81 -15.15
C ALA A 226 17.91 -4.63 -14.21
N ALA A 227 16.60 -4.34 -14.16
CA ALA A 227 15.65 -5.15 -13.42
C ALA A 227 15.60 -6.59 -13.94
N ASP A 228 15.54 -6.80 -15.26
CA ASP A 228 15.52 -8.15 -15.83
C ASP A 228 16.81 -8.93 -15.53
N ARG A 229 17.97 -8.29 -15.66
CA ARG A 229 19.26 -8.90 -15.31
C ARG A 229 19.28 -9.31 -13.84
N ARG A 230 18.86 -8.40 -12.96
CA ARG A 230 18.79 -8.63 -11.53
C ARG A 230 17.88 -9.81 -11.17
N LEU A 231 16.71 -9.89 -11.79
CA LEU A 231 15.76 -10.99 -11.57
C LEU A 231 16.33 -12.33 -12.05
N ARG A 232 17.05 -12.35 -13.19
CA ARG A 232 17.75 -13.57 -13.65
C ARG A 232 18.84 -14.01 -12.68
N ASP A 233 19.62 -13.07 -12.16
CA ASP A 233 20.67 -13.37 -11.16
C ASP A 233 20.07 -13.97 -9.86
N LEU A 234 18.82 -13.62 -9.52
CA LEU A 234 18.11 -14.16 -8.36
C LEU A 234 17.58 -15.58 -8.52
N LEU A 235 17.47 -16.11 -9.74
CA LEU A 235 16.95 -17.46 -9.94
C LEU A 235 17.84 -18.53 -9.29
N GLY A 236 19.14 -18.24 -9.15
CA GLY A 236 20.11 -19.10 -8.47
C GLY A 236 20.43 -18.68 -7.03
N SER A 237 19.75 -17.69 -6.45
CA SER A 237 20.02 -17.30 -5.07
C SER A 237 19.49 -18.34 -4.08
N GLY A 238 20.11 -18.41 -2.90
CA GLY A 238 19.54 -19.16 -1.78
C GLY A 238 18.19 -18.60 -1.32
N GLY A 239 17.48 -19.37 -0.48
CA GLY A 239 16.20 -18.99 0.11
C GLY A 239 14.97 -19.50 -0.65
N ASP A 240 13.83 -19.57 0.03
CA ASP A 240 12.61 -20.19 -0.52
C ASP A 240 11.74 -19.23 -1.34
N LEU A 241 11.76 -17.92 -1.04
CA LEU A 241 10.88 -16.94 -1.69
C LEU A 241 11.55 -16.11 -2.77
N VAL A 242 12.82 -15.75 -2.60
CA VAL A 242 13.51 -14.83 -3.52
C VAL A 242 13.60 -15.38 -4.95
N PRO A 243 14.12 -16.61 -5.20
CA PRO A 243 14.13 -17.17 -6.56
C PRO A 243 12.72 -17.35 -7.13
N VAL A 244 11.75 -17.77 -6.30
CA VAL A 244 10.35 -17.99 -6.71
C VAL A 244 9.68 -16.70 -7.14
N THR A 245 9.74 -15.65 -6.32
CA THR A 245 9.18 -14.33 -6.66
C THR A 245 9.90 -13.68 -7.85
N ALA A 246 11.20 -13.92 -8.02
CA ALA A 246 11.93 -13.47 -9.20
C ALA A 246 11.44 -14.16 -10.49
N ALA A 247 11.19 -15.47 -10.43
CA ALA A 247 10.63 -16.23 -11.54
C ALA A 247 9.19 -15.78 -11.88
N VAL A 248 8.36 -15.51 -10.86
CA VAL A 248 7.02 -14.91 -11.04
C VAL A 248 7.12 -13.56 -11.76
N ALA A 249 8.03 -12.69 -11.33
CA ALA A 249 8.23 -11.39 -11.95
C ALA A 249 8.66 -11.51 -13.42
N LEU A 250 9.61 -12.40 -13.74
CA LEU A 250 10.04 -12.65 -15.11
C LEU A 250 8.88 -13.19 -15.98
N ALA A 251 8.02 -14.07 -15.45
CA ALA A 251 6.88 -14.59 -16.19
C ALA A 251 5.87 -13.49 -16.55
N TYR A 252 5.63 -12.54 -15.64
CA TYR A 252 4.75 -11.40 -15.90
C TYR A 252 5.33 -10.43 -16.94
N ARG A 253 6.66 -10.29 -16.95
CA ARG A 253 7.36 -9.33 -17.82
C ARG A 253 7.64 -9.86 -19.22
N HIS A 254 7.84 -11.17 -19.36
CA HIS A 254 8.28 -11.77 -20.63
C HIS A 254 7.25 -12.71 -21.27
N GLY A 255 6.25 -13.20 -20.55
CA GLY A 255 5.29 -14.17 -21.08
C GLY A 255 6.02 -15.35 -21.74
N ASP A 256 5.71 -15.62 -23.00
CA ASP A 256 6.29 -16.73 -23.78
C ASP A 256 7.82 -16.65 -23.96
N ALA A 257 8.44 -15.49 -23.76
CA ALA A 257 9.89 -15.31 -23.81
C ALA A 257 10.59 -15.57 -22.45
N LEU A 258 9.93 -16.28 -21.53
CA LEU A 258 10.46 -16.60 -20.21
C LEU A 258 11.74 -17.47 -20.31
N PRO A 259 12.81 -17.14 -19.55
CA PRO A 259 13.99 -18.02 -19.46
C PRO A 259 13.64 -19.42 -18.91
N GLU A 260 14.21 -20.48 -19.49
CA GLU A 260 14.00 -21.87 -19.06
C GLU A 260 14.26 -22.08 -17.56
N GLN A 261 15.30 -21.43 -17.03
CA GLN A 261 15.61 -21.51 -15.60
C GLN A 261 14.47 -20.97 -14.73
N ALA A 262 13.82 -19.86 -15.14
CA ALA A 262 12.69 -19.31 -14.40
C ALA A 262 11.46 -20.24 -14.48
N LEU A 263 11.23 -20.85 -15.65
CA LEU A 263 10.18 -21.87 -15.78
C LEU A 263 10.44 -23.06 -14.85
N SER A 264 11.67 -23.56 -14.78
CA SER A 264 12.05 -24.63 -13.86
C SER A 264 11.75 -24.25 -12.41
N VAL A 265 12.13 -23.04 -11.98
CA VAL A 265 11.82 -22.54 -10.63
C VAL A 265 10.32 -22.52 -10.35
N LEU A 266 9.49 -22.08 -11.30
CA LEU A 266 8.03 -22.07 -11.12
C LEU A 266 7.44 -23.47 -11.03
N VAL A 267 7.87 -24.39 -11.88
CA VAL A 267 7.41 -25.79 -11.87
C VAL A 267 7.80 -26.47 -10.56
N ASP A 268 9.06 -26.33 -10.12
CA ASP A 268 9.52 -26.90 -8.85
C ASP A 268 8.75 -26.29 -7.66
N ALA A 269 8.55 -24.98 -7.66
CA ALA A 269 7.82 -24.27 -6.61
C ALA A 269 6.34 -24.66 -6.53
N SER A 270 5.73 -25.14 -7.63
CA SER A 270 4.32 -25.56 -7.65
C SER A 270 4.03 -26.81 -6.81
N ALA A 271 5.06 -27.63 -6.58
CA ALA A 271 5.02 -28.89 -5.85
C ALA A 271 5.68 -28.82 -4.46
N ARG A 272 6.42 -27.74 -4.16
CA ARG A 272 7.10 -27.54 -2.87
C ARG A 272 6.17 -26.92 -1.83
N ASP A 273 6.49 -27.16 -0.56
CA ASP A 273 5.94 -26.38 0.54
C ASP A 273 6.69 -25.04 0.60
N LEU A 274 5.95 -23.95 0.48
CA LEU A 274 6.47 -22.58 0.49
C LEU A 274 6.01 -21.88 1.77
N PRO A 275 6.72 -20.83 2.21
CA PRO A 275 6.23 -19.98 3.29
C PRO A 275 4.80 -19.51 3.07
N ALA A 276 4.08 -19.22 4.15
CA ALA A 276 2.65 -18.91 4.09
C ALA A 276 2.34 -17.59 3.37
N GLU A 277 3.25 -16.61 3.44
CA GLU A 277 3.01 -15.24 2.99
C GLU A 277 4.26 -14.60 2.36
N VAL A 278 4.02 -13.55 1.57
CA VAL A 278 5.04 -12.57 1.20
C VAL A 278 4.61 -11.24 1.81
N THR A 279 5.47 -10.61 2.60
CA THR A 279 5.11 -9.42 3.38
C THR A 279 4.58 -8.29 2.48
N GLY A 280 3.39 -7.79 2.82
CA GLY A 280 2.69 -6.76 2.05
C GLY A 280 1.82 -7.28 0.90
N TRP A 281 1.70 -8.61 0.73
CA TRP A 281 0.88 -9.24 -0.31
C TRP A 281 -0.17 -10.17 0.30
N ASP A 282 -1.42 -10.06 -0.16
CA ASP A 282 -2.54 -10.87 0.34
C ASP A 282 -2.51 -12.33 -0.15
N ARG A 283 -1.77 -12.59 -1.22
CA ARG A 283 -1.72 -13.90 -1.87
C ARG A 283 -0.56 -14.71 -1.32
N ALA A 284 -0.82 -15.97 -1.00
CA ALA A 284 0.23 -16.92 -0.65
C ALA A 284 1.20 -17.13 -1.84
N PRO A 285 2.50 -17.40 -1.62
CA PRO A 285 3.49 -17.62 -2.67
C PRO A 285 3.05 -18.61 -3.75
N ARG A 286 2.44 -19.74 -3.37
CA ARG A 286 1.93 -20.74 -4.31
C ARG A 286 0.86 -20.16 -5.25
N GLY A 287 0.02 -19.24 -4.77
CA GLY A 287 -0.97 -18.56 -5.58
C GLY A 287 -0.33 -17.72 -6.69
N PHE A 288 0.79 -17.06 -6.41
CA PHE A 288 1.56 -16.31 -7.42
C PHE A 288 2.15 -17.25 -8.47
N VAL A 289 2.73 -18.37 -8.04
CA VAL A 289 3.29 -19.40 -8.93
C VAL A 289 2.23 -19.94 -9.87
N MET A 290 1.06 -20.34 -9.35
CA MET A 290 -0.03 -20.88 -10.18
C MET A 290 -0.55 -19.85 -11.19
N LEU A 291 -0.62 -18.58 -10.80
CA LEU A 291 -1.06 -17.52 -11.72
C LEU A 291 0.00 -17.23 -12.80
N ALA A 292 1.29 -17.28 -12.45
CA ALA A 292 2.38 -17.19 -13.41
C ALA A 292 2.36 -18.34 -14.42
N LEU A 293 2.21 -19.60 -13.97
CA LEU A 293 2.10 -20.76 -14.85
C LEU A 293 0.87 -20.69 -15.76
N ARG A 294 -0.29 -20.29 -15.22
CA ARG A 294 -1.51 -20.11 -16.02
C ARG A 294 -1.32 -19.07 -17.13
N ARG A 295 -0.61 -17.97 -16.86
CA ARG A 295 -0.29 -16.94 -17.87
C ARG A 295 0.56 -17.48 -19.01
N LEU A 296 1.37 -18.50 -18.75
CA LEU A 296 2.18 -19.22 -19.75
C LEU A 296 1.42 -20.36 -20.45
N GLY A 297 0.15 -20.58 -20.12
CA GLY A 297 -0.66 -21.69 -20.62
C GLY A 297 -0.37 -23.05 -19.97
N LEU A 298 0.27 -23.06 -18.78
CA LEU A 298 0.79 -24.26 -18.12
C LEU A 298 0.12 -24.56 -16.76
N GLY A 299 -1.12 -24.12 -16.52
CA GLY A 299 -1.79 -24.28 -15.22
C GLY A 299 -3.30 -24.33 -15.26
#